data_AF-A0A9R1N8F9-F1
#
_entry.id   AF-A0A9R1N8F9-F1
#
_cell.length_a   1.000
_cell.length_b   1.000
_cell.length_c   1.000
_cell.angle_alpha   90.00
_cell.angle_beta   90.00
_cell.angle_gamma   90.00
#
_symmetry.space_group_name_H-M   'P 1'
#
loop_
_entity.id
_entity.type
_entity.pdbx_description
1 polymer ?
#
loop_
_entity_poly.entity_id
_entity_poly.type
_entity_poly.pdbx_seq_one_letter_code
_entity_poly.pdbx_strand_id
1 'polypeptide(L)'
;MANSNDRETKDLSKGGHAITVRSSSAYSNSLHAQDKLSRVSSGSGPLSVVIVYAFDCTNRTPAWDTVDEGIFWLVQEKLTHFTDSCMGYIYVMSTPNTYTSDMKMVDSSDTKATGYKGSNKWCTTTCTKNMASGLDEANKMISNRMHSNGIILLFSDGLINKGDFFDGTKKFISKVPVYTFTLGGYAYNHVLHSAAENSPGGKFHITPVPERPILSAPFSKLLDSLLDGTLKDIEKPPISGREPLDVVIVYAFDSTQSTPAWHTVDNGVFWLVQEKLTHFADSCMGYIYVMSTPNTFTSDMKVVDLADKKDTSYNGFAWRRMTCTKKMASGLVEANKMVTNRGYRNGVILFFSDGLINKGDFFDGTEKFISKVPVHTFTVGGDAYNQGLQAIALNSPGGTFNPIKVPENPHLSEPFSKQLDSLLGGTMKN
;
A
#
# COMPACT_ATOMS: atom_id res chain seq x y z
N MET A 1 -88.07 -20.07 11.09
CA MET A 1 -86.94 -19.51 10.33
C MET A 1 -86.05 -20.70 9.98
N ALA A 2 -86.28 -21.44 8.88
CA ALA A 2 -86.00 -21.11 7.46
C ALA A 2 -84.56 -20.60 7.29
N ASN A 3 -83.66 -21.12 6.47
CA ASN A 3 -83.62 -22.24 5.50
C ASN A 3 -82.10 -22.44 5.19
N SER A 4 -81.53 -23.65 5.15
CA SER A 4 -81.18 -24.44 3.93
C SER A 4 -80.38 -23.65 2.85
N ASN A 5 -79.18 -24.02 2.40
CA ASN A 5 -78.79 -25.20 1.60
C ASN A 5 -77.23 -25.23 1.55
N ASP A 6 -76.47 -26.32 1.66
CA ASP A 6 -76.45 -27.65 1.01
C ASP A 6 -76.17 -27.68 -0.51
N ARG A 7 -75.04 -28.32 -0.85
CA ARG A 7 -74.73 -29.27 -1.97
C ARG A 7 -73.19 -29.33 -2.13
N GLU A 8 -72.45 -30.31 -1.62
CA GLU A 8 -72.36 -31.76 -1.89
C GLU A 8 -72.11 -32.20 -3.35
N THR A 9 -70.95 -32.86 -3.54
CA THR A 9 -70.65 -34.06 -4.39
C THR A 9 -70.63 -33.90 -5.93
N LYS A 10 -69.92 -34.68 -6.77
CA LYS A 10 -69.04 -35.88 -6.71
C LYS A 10 -68.42 -36.08 -8.13
N ASP A 11 -67.19 -36.57 -8.22
CA ASP A 11 -66.77 -37.84 -8.87
C ASP A 11 -66.28 -37.84 -10.33
N LEU A 12 -65.05 -38.36 -10.48
CA LEU A 12 -64.58 -39.41 -11.39
C LEU A 12 -65.09 -39.45 -12.86
N SER A 13 -64.18 -39.35 -13.83
CA SER A 13 -63.56 -40.52 -14.49
C SER A 13 -63.04 -40.26 -15.92
N LYS A 14 -61.89 -40.92 -16.20
CA LYS A 14 -61.49 -41.66 -17.43
C LYS A 14 -61.20 -40.96 -18.77
N GLY A 15 -60.05 -41.40 -19.32
CA GLY A 15 -59.67 -41.44 -20.75
C GLY A 15 -58.41 -40.62 -21.04
N GLY A 16 -57.21 -41.15 -21.30
CA GLY A 16 -56.82 -42.44 -21.81
C GLY A 16 -56.71 -42.44 -23.34
N HIS A 17 -55.58 -41.99 -23.90
CA HIS A 17 -55.01 -42.56 -25.14
C HIS A 17 -53.52 -42.21 -25.29
N ALA A 18 -52.72 -43.27 -25.32
CA ALA A 18 -51.34 -43.29 -25.80
C ALA A 18 -51.34 -43.67 -27.28
N ILE A 19 -50.45 -43.06 -28.08
CA ILE A 19 -49.88 -43.67 -29.28
C ILE A 19 -48.37 -43.38 -29.27
N THR A 20 -47.60 -44.42 -29.60
CA THR A 20 -46.18 -44.62 -29.34
C THR A 20 -45.37 -44.65 -30.65
N VAL A 21 -44.06 -44.35 -30.53
CA VAL A 21 -42.87 -44.72 -31.38
C VAL A 21 -42.80 -44.19 -32.84
N ARG A 22 -41.66 -43.76 -33.44
CA ARG A 22 -40.24 -44.21 -33.53
C ARG A 22 -39.38 -43.05 -34.10
N SER A 23 -38.25 -42.66 -33.50
CA SER A 23 -36.83 -43.05 -33.77
C SER A 23 -36.24 -42.68 -35.16
N SER A 24 -35.22 -41.78 -35.21
CA SER A 24 -33.86 -42.04 -35.75
C SER A 24 -33.02 -40.76 -36.08
N SER A 25 -31.82 -40.67 -35.46
CA SER A 25 -30.50 -40.17 -35.92
C SER A 25 -30.30 -39.16 -37.08
N ALA A 26 -29.64 -38.03 -36.72
CA ALA A 26 -28.32 -37.51 -37.17
C ALA A 26 -27.98 -37.11 -38.64
N TYR A 27 -27.29 -35.93 -38.74
CA TYR A 27 -26.50 -35.31 -39.85
C TYR A 27 -27.28 -34.81 -41.10
N SER A 28 -27.04 -33.67 -41.77
CA SER A 28 -26.16 -32.49 -41.63
C SER A 28 -26.51 -31.46 -42.73
N ASN A 29 -26.16 -30.18 -42.53
CA ASN A 29 -26.00 -29.08 -43.52
C ASN A 29 -27.26 -28.44 -44.13
N SER A 30 -27.34 -27.15 -44.46
CA SER A 30 -26.70 -25.88 -44.08
C SER A 30 -27.41 -24.77 -44.87
N LEU A 31 -27.44 -23.53 -44.37
CA LEU A 31 -27.76 -22.27 -45.06
C LEU A 31 -29.21 -22.03 -45.57
N HIS A 32 -29.98 -21.19 -44.87
CA HIS A 32 -30.01 -19.75 -45.17
C HIS A 32 -30.70 -18.95 -44.05
N ALA A 33 -30.08 -17.82 -43.72
CA ALA A 33 -30.43 -16.89 -42.66
C ALA A 33 -31.74 -16.14 -42.91
N GLN A 34 -32.41 -15.74 -41.81
CA GLN A 34 -32.88 -14.37 -41.70
C GLN A 34 -32.99 -13.90 -40.24
N ASP A 35 -32.41 -12.73 -40.03
CA ASP A 35 -32.18 -11.96 -38.82
C ASP A 35 -33.35 -11.85 -37.84
N LYS A 36 -33.01 -12.00 -36.56
CA LYS A 36 -33.49 -11.07 -35.53
C LYS A 36 -32.30 -10.57 -34.72
N LEU A 37 -31.90 -9.34 -35.02
CA LEU A 37 -31.12 -8.48 -34.14
C LEU A 37 -31.74 -8.49 -32.73
N SER A 38 -31.08 -9.16 -31.78
CA SER A 38 -31.11 -8.78 -30.37
C SER A 38 -29.76 -8.17 -30.05
N ARG A 39 -29.76 -6.87 -29.78
CA ARG A 39 -28.63 -6.07 -29.29
C ARG A 39 -27.78 -6.88 -28.31
N VAL A 40 -26.58 -7.27 -28.74
CA VAL A 40 -25.50 -7.59 -27.82
C VAL A 40 -25.07 -6.23 -27.25
N SER A 41 -25.50 -5.91 -26.03
CA SER A 41 -24.84 -4.83 -25.30
C SER A 41 -23.41 -5.30 -25.03
N SER A 42 -22.45 -4.58 -25.57
CA SER A 42 -21.01 -4.79 -25.37
C SER A 42 -20.61 -4.49 -23.91
N GLY A 43 -21.11 -5.29 -22.96
CA GLY A 43 -20.64 -5.28 -21.58
C GLY A 43 -19.39 -6.13 -21.45
N SER A 44 -18.37 -5.61 -20.79
CA SER A 44 -17.26 -6.41 -20.27
C SER A 44 -17.85 -7.57 -19.44
N GLY A 45 -17.30 -8.78 -19.59
CA GLY A 45 -17.84 -10.00 -18.96
C GLY A 45 -17.91 -9.93 -17.42
N PRO A 46 -18.50 -10.94 -16.76
CA PRO A 46 -18.72 -10.90 -15.31
C PRO A 46 -17.43 -10.72 -14.52
N LEU A 47 -17.47 -9.80 -13.55
CA LEU A 47 -16.35 -9.45 -12.68
C LEU A 47 -16.79 -9.38 -11.22
N SER A 48 -16.07 -10.08 -10.35
CA SER A 48 -16.24 -10.02 -8.89
C SER A 48 -15.18 -9.15 -8.24
N VAL A 49 -15.58 -8.05 -7.59
CA VAL A 49 -14.66 -7.16 -6.88
C VAL A 49 -14.92 -7.21 -5.39
N VAL A 50 -13.86 -7.42 -4.60
CA VAL A 50 -13.92 -7.28 -3.13
C VAL A 50 -13.03 -6.13 -2.69
N ILE A 51 -13.63 -5.12 -2.04
CA ILE A 51 -12.90 -4.01 -1.41
C ILE A 51 -12.55 -4.39 0.03
N VAL A 52 -11.26 -4.43 0.35
CA VAL A 52 -10.76 -4.81 1.67
C VAL A 52 -10.24 -3.56 2.38
N TYR A 53 -10.83 -3.26 3.54
CA TYR A 53 -10.49 -2.14 4.38
C TYR A 53 -9.48 -2.59 5.46
N ALA A 54 -8.21 -2.22 5.29
CA ALA A 54 -7.11 -2.54 6.21
C ALA A 54 -6.77 -1.34 7.10
N PHE A 55 -7.76 -0.90 7.88
CA PHE A 55 -7.68 0.26 8.78
C PHE A 55 -7.81 -0.18 10.25
N ASP A 56 -7.01 0.37 11.16
CA ASP A 56 -7.23 0.23 12.61
C ASP A 56 -8.43 1.12 13.00
N CYS A 57 -9.60 0.50 13.05
CA CYS A 57 -10.91 1.14 13.19
C CYS A 57 -11.26 1.58 14.62
N THR A 58 -10.25 2.03 15.38
CA THR A 58 -10.48 2.62 16.71
C THR A 58 -11.16 3.99 16.65
N ASN A 59 -11.01 4.74 15.55
CA ASN A 59 -11.73 5.96 15.24
C ASN A 59 -11.97 6.09 13.72
N ARG A 60 -13.01 6.84 13.31
CA ARG A 60 -13.22 7.23 11.90
C ARG A 60 -12.03 8.07 11.42
N THR A 61 -11.28 7.57 10.44
CA THR A 61 -10.11 8.27 9.86
C THR A 61 -10.47 8.91 8.51
N PRO A 62 -9.75 9.96 8.08
CA PRO A 62 -9.94 10.50 6.72
C PRO A 62 -9.77 9.44 5.63
N ALA A 63 -8.84 8.49 5.81
CA ALA A 63 -8.65 7.37 4.91
C ALA A 63 -9.89 6.46 4.81
N TRP A 64 -10.57 6.22 5.94
CA TRP A 64 -11.85 5.51 5.94
C TRP A 64 -12.87 6.22 5.06
N ASP A 65 -13.03 7.54 5.23
CA ASP A 65 -14.00 8.32 4.48
C ASP A 65 -13.68 8.37 2.99
N THR A 66 -12.40 8.45 2.63
CA THR A 66 -11.96 8.37 1.23
C THR A 66 -12.39 7.05 0.58
N VAL A 67 -12.25 5.91 1.27
CA VAL A 67 -12.68 4.62 0.71
C VAL A 67 -14.19 4.47 0.74
N ASP A 68 -14.84 4.70 1.89
CA ASP A 68 -16.27 4.45 2.10
C ASP A 68 -17.16 5.42 1.31
N GLU A 69 -16.82 6.72 1.30
CA GLU A 69 -17.62 7.74 0.64
C GLU A 69 -17.19 7.99 -0.81
N GLY A 70 -15.94 7.67 -1.14
CA GLY A 70 -15.37 7.92 -2.46
C GLY A 70 -15.21 6.65 -3.30
N ILE A 71 -14.21 5.84 -2.96
CA ILE A 71 -13.76 4.73 -3.81
C ILE A 71 -14.84 3.66 -3.95
N PHE A 72 -15.52 3.30 -2.86
CA PHE A 72 -16.55 2.25 -2.87
C PHE A 72 -17.63 2.56 -3.90
N TRP A 73 -18.21 3.76 -3.86
CA TRP A 73 -19.26 4.17 -4.78
C TRP A 73 -18.75 4.36 -6.21
N LEU A 74 -17.50 4.81 -6.40
CA LEU A 74 -16.90 4.90 -7.72
C LEU A 74 -16.70 3.51 -8.36
N VAL A 75 -16.31 2.50 -7.57
CA VAL A 75 -16.20 1.11 -8.05
C VAL A 75 -17.59 0.53 -8.34
N GLN A 76 -18.58 0.78 -7.48
CA GLN A 76 -19.97 0.36 -7.70
C GLN A 76 -20.52 0.93 -9.01
N GLU A 77 -20.37 2.24 -9.24
CA GLU A 77 -20.77 2.92 -10.47
C GLU A 77 -20.15 2.25 -11.71
N LYS A 78 -18.83 2.04 -11.71
CA LYS A 78 -18.11 1.42 -12.83
C LYS A 78 -18.57 -0.01 -13.09
N LEU A 79 -18.83 -0.79 -12.04
CA LEU A 79 -19.29 -2.17 -12.18
C LEU A 79 -20.70 -2.30 -12.74
N THR A 80 -21.53 -1.24 -12.73
CA THR A 80 -22.84 -1.25 -13.41
C THR A 80 -22.73 -1.45 -14.92
N HIS A 81 -21.55 -1.23 -15.51
CA HIS A 81 -21.27 -1.46 -16.92
C HIS A 81 -20.82 -2.89 -17.26
N PHE A 82 -20.62 -3.73 -16.24
CA PHE A 82 -20.24 -5.13 -16.37
C PHE A 82 -21.48 -6.01 -16.13
N THR A 83 -21.72 -6.97 -17.02
CA THR A 83 -22.86 -7.89 -16.90
C THR A 83 -22.61 -8.92 -15.80
N ASP A 84 -23.59 -9.16 -14.93
CA ASP A 84 -23.51 -10.13 -13.83
C ASP A 84 -22.31 -9.90 -12.88
N SER A 85 -21.90 -8.63 -12.73
CA SER A 85 -20.84 -8.25 -11.82
C SER A 85 -21.29 -8.31 -10.37
N CYS A 86 -20.35 -8.65 -9.49
CA CYS A 86 -20.58 -8.69 -8.06
C CYS A 86 -19.61 -7.75 -7.37
N MET A 87 -20.10 -7.04 -6.38
CA MET A 87 -19.27 -6.21 -5.53
C MET A 87 -19.50 -6.61 -4.08
N GLY A 88 -18.39 -6.70 -3.36
CA GLY A 88 -18.39 -6.96 -1.94
C GLY A 88 -17.36 -6.14 -1.23
N TYR A 89 -17.41 -6.22 0.10
CA TYR A 89 -16.41 -5.61 0.96
C TYR A 89 -16.04 -6.56 2.08
N ILE A 90 -14.88 -6.28 2.67
CA ILE A 90 -14.47 -6.83 3.95
C ILE A 90 -13.97 -5.69 4.82
N TYR A 91 -14.59 -5.57 5.98
CA TYR A 91 -14.12 -4.75 7.08
C TYR A 91 -13.57 -5.70 8.16
N VAL A 92 -12.26 -5.63 8.41
CA VAL A 92 -11.65 -6.36 9.52
C VAL A 92 -12.00 -5.61 10.80
N MET A 93 -12.94 -6.16 11.57
CA MET A 93 -13.39 -5.56 12.82
C MET A 93 -12.57 -6.07 14.00
N SER A 94 -12.85 -5.41 15.10
CA SER A 94 -11.98 -5.34 16.24
C SER A 94 -12.29 -6.35 17.34
N THR A 95 -13.54 -6.77 17.46
CA THR A 95 -13.86 -7.87 18.37
C THR A 95 -13.14 -9.16 17.97
N PRO A 96 -12.68 -9.98 18.93
CA PRO A 96 -12.06 -11.27 18.63
C PRO A 96 -13.00 -12.09 17.74
N ASN A 97 -12.49 -12.60 16.62
CA ASN A 97 -13.20 -13.49 15.70
C ASN A 97 -14.23 -12.90 14.72
N THR A 98 -14.21 -11.60 14.42
CA THR A 98 -15.21 -11.03 13.52
C THR A 98 -14.63 -10.04 12.51
N TYR A 99 -14.87 -10.31 11.23
CA TYR A 99 -14.92 -9.31 10.16
C TYR A 99 -16.38 -9.15 9.74
N THR A 100 -16.77 -7.99 9.22
CA THR A 100 -18.05 -7.86 8.51
C THR A 100 -17.74 -7.92 7.03
N SER A 101 -18.46 -8.77 6.33
CA SER A 101 -18.40 -8.85 4.88
C SER A 101 -19.81 -8.97 4.33
N ASP A 102 -20.00 -8.40 3.14
CA ASP A 102 -21.18 -8.61 2.32
C ASP A 102 -20.74 -8.61 0.87
N MET A 103 -21.46 -9.33 0.02
CA MET A 103 -21.25 -9.33 -1.41
C MET A 103 -22.53 -9.72 -2.12
N LYS A 104 -22.88 -8.92 -3.10
CA LYS A 104 -24.07 -9.12 -3.91
C LYS A 104 -23.80 -8.74 -5.36
N MET A 105 -24.77 -9.03 -6.23
CA MET A 105 -24.76 -8.50 -7.58
C MET A 105 -24.91 -6.99 -7.54
N VAL A 106 -24.20 -6.32 -8.44
CA VAL A 106 -24.26 -4.85 -8.55
C VAL A 106 -25.60 -4.44 -9.13
N ASP A 107 -26.27 -3.51 -8.45
CA ASP A 107 -27.51 -2.89 -8.90
C ASP A 107 -27.28 -1.39 -9.05
N SER A 108 -27.68 -0.82 -10.19
CA SER A 108 -27.54 0.62 -10.45
C SER A 108 -28.49 1.47 -9.60
N SER A 109 -29.50 0.87 -8.98
CA SER A 109 -30.40 1.52 -8.02
C SER A 109 -29.87 1.55 -6.58
N ASP A 110 -28.72 0.91 -6.32
CA ASP A 110 -28.10 0.93 -5.00
C ASP A 110 -27.67 2.33 -4.60
N THR A 111 -27.96 2.68 -3.34
CA THR A 111 -27.53 3.93 -2.72
C THR A 111 -26.83 3.66 -1.40
N LYS A 112 -26.14 4.66 -0.84
CA LYS A 112 -25.50 4.55 0.49
C LYS A 112 -26.46 4.10 1.60
N ALA A 113 -27.73 4.45 1.49
CA ALA A 113 -28.74 4.12 2.50
C ALA A 113 -29.32 2.70 2.36
N THR A 114 -29.34 2.13 1.15
CA THR A 114 -30.12 0.93 0.83
C THR A 114 -29.33 -0.17 0.12
N GLY A 115 -28.14 0.13 -0.39
CA GLY A 115 -27.38 -0.75 -1.27
C GLY A 115 -26.69 -1.88 -0.54
N TYR A 116 -26.07 -1.62 0.61
CA TYR A 116 -25.31 -2.64 1.35
C TYR A 116 -25.72 -2.66 2.81
N LYS A 117 -25.79 -3.86 3.41
CA LYS A 117 -26.24 -4.01 4.80
C LYS A 117 -25.25 -3.33 5.76
N GLY A 118 -25.58 -2.13 6.25
CA GLY A 118 -25.09 -1.59 7.53
C GLY A 118 -24.08 -0.41 7.53
N SER A 119 -24.08 0.40 6.48
CA SER A 119 -23.18 1.56 6.25
C SER A 119 -23.00 2.61 7.38
N ASN A 120 -23.78 2.59 8.47
CA ASN A 120 -23.81 3.70 9.43
C ASN A 120 -23.38 3.39 10.88
N LYS A 121 -22.86 2.20 11.24
CA LYS A 121 -22.68 1.83 12.68
C LYS A 121 -21.38 1.13 13.12
N TRP A 122 -20.30 1.12 12.34
CA TRP A 122 -19.20 0.15 12.58
C TRP A 122 -17.85 0.70 13.07
N CYS A 123 -17.70 2.02 13.24
CA CYS A 123 -16.38 2.66 13.36
C CYS A 123 -15.74 2.68 14.79
N THR A 124 -16.11 1.82 15.74
CA THR A 124 -15.71 2.06 17.17
C THR A 124 -15.39 0.82 18.02
N THR A 125 -14.44 -0.05 17.65
CA THR A 125 -13.87 -1.04 18.61
C THR A 125 -12.39 -1.36 18.26
N THR A 126 -11.60 -1.97 19.17
CA THR A 126 -10.14 -2.31 19.07
C THR A 126 -9.85 -3.78 18.71
N CYS A 127 -8.87 -4.09 17.83
CA CYS A 127 -8.66 -5.41 17.16
C CYS A 127 -7.76 -6.44 17.88
N THR A 128 -8.05 -7.75 17.65
CA THR A 128 -7.24 -8.93 18.07
C THR A 128 -7.19 -10.07 17.02
N LYS A 129 -7.44 -9.78 15.72
CA LYS A 129 -7.24 -10.75 14.62
C LYS A 129 -6.47 -10.14 13.46
N ASN A 130 -5.76 -11.01 12.73
CA ASN A 130 -4.90 -10.63 11.62
C ASN A 130 -5.63 -10.51 10.26
N MET A 131 -5.12 -9.61 9.42
CA MET A 131 -5.58 -9.28 8.08
C MET A 131 -5.50 -10.47 7.12
N ALA A 132 -4.66 -11.47 7.38
CA ALA A 132 -4.63 -12.70 6.59
C ALA A 132 -6.01 -13.39 6.54
N SER A 133 -6.74 -13.41 7.65
CA SER A 133 -8.09 -14.01 7.70
C SER A 133 -9.12 -13.26 6.86
N GLY A 134 -9.03 -11.93 6.77
CA GLY A 134 -9.90 -11.13 5.91
C GLY A 134 -9.61 -11.36 4.43
N LEU A 135 -8.34 -11.48 4.05
CA LEU A 135 -7.94 -11.81 2.69
C LEU A 135 -8.38 -13.22 2.27
N ASP A 136 -8.30 -14.20 3.17
CA ASP A 136 -8.83 -15.55 2.93
C ASP A 136 -10.34 -15.54 2.67
N GLU A 137 -11.09 -14.71 3.41
CA GLU A 137 -12.51 -14.55 3.16
C GLU A 137 -12.78 -13.87 1.80
N ALA A 138 -12.00 -12.87 1.40
CA ALA A 138 -12.16 -12.22 0.08
C ALA A 138 -12.04 -13.25 -1.05
N ASN A 139 -11.04 -14.13 -0.96
CA ASN A 139 -10.87 -15.24 -1.89
C ASN A 139 -12.08 -16.18 -1.90
N LYS A 140 -12.64 -16.53 -0.73
CA LYS A 140 -13.83 -17.39 -0.64
C LYS A 140 -15.05 -16.71 -1.27
N MET A 141 -15.27 -15.42 -0.99
CA MET A 141 -16.38 -14.63 -1.54
C MET A 141 -16.36 -14.62 -3.07
N ILE A 142 -15.16 -14.47 -3.67
CA ILE A 142 -14.98 -14.54 -5.12
C ILE A 142 -15.13 -15.98 -5.64
N SER A 143 -14.49 -16.96 -4.98
CA SER A 143 -14.51 -18.37 -5.42
C SER A 143 -15.89 -19.01 -5.38
N ASN A 144 -16.78 -18.53 -4.50
CA ASN A 144 -18.15 -19.03 -4.39
C ASN A 144 -19.07 -18.51 -5.52
N ARG A 145 -18.55 -17.72 -6.46
CA ARG A 145 -19.28 -17.24 -7.64
C ARG A 145 -19.06 -18.17 -8.84
N MET A 146 -20.03 -18.20 -9.75
CA MET A 146 -20.01 -19.06 -10.93
C MET A 146 -18.94 -18.65 -11.97
N HIS A 147 -18.33 -17.47 -11.83
CA HIS A 147 -17.35 -16.92 -12.76
C HIS A 147 -15.99 -16.79 -12.07
N SER A 148 -14.92 -17.22 -12.75
CA SER A 148 -13.55 -17.24 -12.23
C SER A 148 -12.86 -15.88 -12.22
N ASN A 149 -13.51 -14.83 -12.70
CA ASN A 149 -12.93 -13.50 -12.84
C ASN A 149 -13.25 -12.66 -11.60
N GLY A 150 -12.21 -12.33 -10.85
CA GLY A 150 -12.34 -11.39 -9.76
C GLY A 150 -11.03 -10.71 -9.42
N ILE A 151 -11.13 -9.65 -8.63
CA ILE A 151 -9.99 -8.89 -8.13
C ILE A 151 -10.25 -8.47 -6.68
N ILE A 152 -9.18 -8.25 -5.95
CA ILE A 152 -9.21 -7.68 -4.61
C ILE A 152 -8.61 -6.28 -4.68
N LEU A 153 -9.35 -5.28 -4.22
CA LEU A 153 -8.85 -3.92 -4.01
C LEU A 153 -8.62 -3.73 -2.51
N LEU A 154 -7.37 -3.67 -2.07
CA LEU A 154 -7.02 -3.56 -0.66
C LEU A 154 -6.46 -2.17 -0.35
N PHE A 155 -7.06 -1.52 0.63
CA PHE A 155 -6.72 -0.15 1.03
C PHE A 155 -6.25 -0.13 2.48
N SER A 156 -5.11 0.50 2.75
CA SER A 156 -4.60 0.75 4.10
C SER A 156 -4.32 2.22 4.31
N ASP A 157 -4.45 2.70 5.55
CA ASP A 157 -4.08 4.07 5.93
C ASP A 157 -2.57 4.20 6.13
N GLY A 158 -1.84 3.07 6.12
CA GLY A 158 -0.38 3.02 6.25
C GLY A 158 0.13 3.48 7.61
N LEU A 159 -0.75 3.63 8.60
CA LEU A 159 -0.41 4.00 9.97
C LEU A 159 0.05 2.77 10.75
N ILE A 160 0.79 2.98 11.84
CA ILE A 160 1.20 1.89 12.73
C ILE A 160 -0.04 1.36 13.46
N ASN A 161 -0.30 0.06 13.29
CA ASN A 161 -1.43 -0.65 13.88
C ASN A 161 -0.90 -1.48 15.04
N LYS A 162 -1.69 -1.57 16.12
CA LYS A 162 -1.29 -2.36 17.29
C LYS A 162 -1.57 -3.86 17.06
N GLY A 163 -0.81 -4.70 17.76
CA GLY A 163 -1.06 -6.14 17.81
C GLY A 163 -0.65 -6.89 16.54
N ASP A 164 -1.33 -8.00 16.28
CA ASP A 164 -1.11 -8.95 15.20
C ASP A 164 -1.82 -8.57 13.89
N PHE A 165 -2.20 -7.30 13.72
CA PHE A 165 -3.11 -6.84 12.65
C PHE A 165 -2.67 -7.27 11.25
N PHE A 166 -1.38 -7.27 10.93
CA PHE A 166 -0.84 -7.72 9.62
C PHE A 166 -0.13 -9.08 9.68
N ASP A 167 -0.26 -9.82 10.78
CA ASP A 167 0.41 -11.10 10.93
C ASP A 167 -0.11 -12.11 9.90
N GLY A 168 0.82 -12.87 9.30
CA GLY A 168 0.49 -13.83 8.25
C GLY A 168 0.16 -13.22 6.89
N THR A 169 -0.17 -11.93 6.78
CA THR A 169 -0.56 -11.29 5.51
C THR A 169 0.54 -11.36 4.46
N LYS A 170 1.82 -11.24 4.85
CA LYS A 170 2.95 -11.41 3.92
C LYS A 170 3.06 -12.79 3.30
N LYS A 171 2.44 -13.80 3.90
CA LYS A 171 2.45 -15.20 3.46
C LYS A 171 1.14 -15.61 2.79
N PHE A 172 0.15 -14.70 2.76
CA PHE A 172 -1.10 -14.94 2.06
C PHE A 172 -0.82 -15.11 0.56
N ILE A 173 -1.41 -16.12 -0.05
CA ILE A 173 -1.33 -16.39 -1.49
C ILE A 173 -2.74 -16.24 -2.06
N SER A 174 -2.91 -15.27 -2.95
CA SER A 174 -4.20 -15.02 -3.57
C SER A 174 -4.40 -15.87 -4.82
N LYS A 175 -5.66 -16.23 -5.09
CA LYS A 175 -6.06 -16.88 -6.36
C LYS A 175 -6.42 -15.86 -7.44
N VAL A 176 -6.60 -14.60 -7.06
CA VAL A 176 -7.00 -13.49 -7.94
C VAL A 176 -6.04 -12.31 -7.76
N PRO A 177 -5.91 -11.41 -8.76
CA PRO A 177 -5.11 -10.20 -8.61
C PRO A 177 -5.50 -9.42 -7.36
N VAL A 178 -4.50 -9.03 -6.56
CA VAL A 178 -4.64 -8.13 -5.43
C VAL A 178 -3.97 -6.80 -5.80
N TYR A 179 -4.77 -5.75 -5.91
CA TYR A 179 -4.28 -4.38 -6.09
C TYR A 179 -4.33 -3.67 -4.76
N THR A 180 -3.17 -3.21 -4.30
CA THR A 180 -3.03 -2.64 -2.96
C THR A 180 -2.67 -1.17 -3.03
N PHE A 181 -3.26 -0.38 -2.13
CA PHE A 181 -3.12 1.08 -2.08
C PHE A 181 -2.89 1.55 -0.66
N THR A 182 -2.12 2.63 -0.53
CA THR A 182 -1.93 3.31 0.76
C THR A 182 -2.44 4.75 0.68
N LEU A 183 -3.27 5.15 1.65
CA LEU A 183 -3.93 6.45 1.68
C LEU A 183 -3.23 7.49 2.57
N GLY A 184 -2.28 7.08 3.40
CA GLY A 184 -1.64 7.96 4.39
C GLY A 184 -0.17 7.63 4.57
N GLY A 185 0.15 6.90 5.65
CA GLY A 185 1.52 6.52 6.00
C GLY A 185 2.07 5.40 5.12
N TYR A 186 3.16 4.76 5.54
CA TYR A 186 3.85 3.71 4.78
C TYR A 186 4.36 2.58 5.69
N ALA A 187 3.90 2.53 6.95
CA ALA A 187 4.37 1.59 7.96
C ALA A 187 4.26 0.12 7.50
N TYR A 188 3.21 -0.20 6.74
CA TYR A 188 2.93 -1.56 6.27
C TYR A 188 2.99 -1.74 4.76
N ASN A 189 3.57 -0.81 4.00
CA ASN A 189 3.66 -0.93 2.54
C ASN A 189 4.31 -2.23 2.10
N HIS A 190 5.30 -2.73 2.85
CA HIS A 190 5.91 -4.02 2.58
C HIS A 190 4.96 -5.21 2.71
N VAL A 191 3.98 -5.14 3.62
CA VAL A 191 2.94 -6.16 3.73
C VAL A 191 2.00 -6.08 2.54
N LEU A 192 1.62 -4.87 2.13
CA LEU A 192 0.78 -4.62 0.97
C LEU A 192 1.46 -5.11 -0.31
N HIS A 193 2.76 -4.82 -0.45
CA HIS A 193 3.60 -5.30 -1.53
C HIS A 193 3.64 -6.82 -1.58
N SER A 194 3.94 -7.48 -0.46
CA SER A 194 3.93 -8.95 -0.41
C SER A 194 2.54 -9.53 -0.74
N ALA A 195 1.45 -8.89 -0.30
CA ALA A 195 0.09 -9.35 -0.64
C ALA A 195 -0.21 -9.22 -2.14
N ALA A 196 0.27 -8.15 -2.79
CA ALA A 196 0.17 -7.97 -4.23
C ALA A 196 1.05 -8.96 -5.01
N GLU A 197 2.32 -9.13 -4.62
CA GLU A 197 3.28 -10.05 -5.26
C GLU A 197 2.85 -11.51 -5.14
N ASN A 198 2.23 -11.88 -4.02
CA ASN A 198 1.70 -13.23 -3.82
C ASN A 198 0.33 -13.44 -4.50
N SER A 199 0.03 -12.66 -5.55
CA SER A 199 -1.20 -12.77 -6.32
C SER A 199 -0.94 -12.72 -7.82
N PRO A 200 -1.71 -13.44 -8.65
CA PRO A 200 -1.52 -13.42 -10.09
C PRO A 200 -1.85 -12.03 -10.66
N GLY A 201 -0.85 -11.33 -11.20
CA GLY A 201 -1.05 -10.01 -11.81
C GLY A 201 -1.37 -8.87 -10.84
N GLY A 202 -1.23 -9.09 -9.53
CA GLY A 202 -1.39 -8.02 -8.53
C GLY A 202 -0.34 -6.93 -8.66
N LYS A 203 -0.68 -5.74 -8.19
CA LYS A 203 0.21 -4.57 -8.21
C LYS A 203 0.06 -3.77 -6.92
N PHE A 204 1.19 -3.39 -6.34
CA PHE A 204 1.24 -2.35 -5.32
C PHE A 204 1.28 -0.99 -6.01
N HIS A 205 0.29 -0.14 -5.74
CA HIS A 205 0.19 1.20 -6.32
C HIS A 205 0.86 2.21 -5.40
N ILE A 206 1.96 2.79 -5.90
CA ILE A 206 2.71 3.89 -5.28
C ILE A 206 1.99 5.24 -5.41
N THR A 207 1.10 5.36 -6.40
CA THR A 207 0.43 6.60 -6.76
C THR A 207 -0.53 6.99 -5.63
N PRO A 208 -0.40 8.20 -5.06
CA PRO A 208 -1.25 8.63 -3.95
C PRO A 208 -2.72 8.55 -4.32
N VAL A 209 -3.52 7.95 -3.43
CA VAL A 209 -4.97 8.00 -3.56
C VAL A 209 -5.42 9.44 -3.24
N PRO A 210 -6.10 10.13 -4.17
CA PRO A 210 -6.57 11.49 -3.93
C PRO A 210 -7.62 11.53 -2.82
N GLU A 211 -7.62 12.59 -2.01
CA GLU A 211 -8.61 12.77 -0.93
C GLU A 211 -10.07 12.72 -1.42
N ARG A 212 -10.31 13.16 -2.67
CA ARG A 212 -11.61 13.11 -3.36
C ARG A 212 -11.52 12.27 -4.63
N PRO A 213 -11.57 10.92 -4.54
CA PRO A 213 -11.39 10.00 -5.66
C PRO A 213 -12.35 10.23 -6.82
N ILE A 214 -13.61 10.56 -6.51
CA ILE A 214 -14.67 10.80 -7.50
C ILE A 214 -14.33 11.98 -8.43
N LEU A 215 -13.54 12.94 -7.95
CA LEU A 215 -13.14 14.12 -8.74
C LEU A 215 -11.82 13.93 -9.49
N SER A 216 -11.14 12.81 -9.28
CA SER A 216 -9.82 12.55 -9.87
C SER A 216 -9.94 11.74 -11.15
N ALA A 217 -9.86 12.42 -12.30
CA ALA A 217 -9.80 11.76 -13.59
C ALA A 217 -8.64 10.74 -13.71
N PRO A 218 -7.42 11.01 -13.20
CA PRO A 218 -6.34 10.01 -13.20
C PRO A 218 -6.68 8.75 -12.41
N PHE A 219 -7.23 8.89 -11.21
CA PHE A 219 -7.59 7.74 -10.37
C PHE A 219 -8.77 6.95 -10.96
N SER A 220 -9.75 7.65 -11.53
CA SER A 220 -10.88 7.03 -12.24
C SER A 220 -10.40 6.15 -13.40
N LYS A 221 -9.46 6.66 -14.23
CA LYS A 221 -8.84 5.89 -15.32
C LYS A 221 -8.02 4.70 -14.84
N LEU A 222 -7.34 4.85 -13.70
CA LEU A 222 -6.63 3.74 -13.07
C LEU A 222 -7.62 2.63 -12.72
N LEU A 223 -8.73 2.95 -12.04
CA LEU A 223 -9.76 1.98 -11.71
C LEU A 223 -10.35 1.31 -12.97
N ASP A 224 -10.65 2.05 -14.03
CA ASP A 224 -11.11 1.47 -15.30
C ASP A 224 -10.14 0.40 -15.81
N SER A 225 -8.84 0.71 -15.79
CA SER A 225 -7.79 -0.19 -16.26
C SER A 225 -7.67 -1.46 -15.40
N LEU A 226 -7.87 -1.32 -14.08
CA LEU A 226 -7.83 -2.45 -13.14
C LEU A 226 -9.05 -3.36 -13.30
N LEU A 227 -10.23 -2.78 -13.54
CA LEU A 227 -11.50 -3.51 -13.70
C LEU A 227 -11.57 -4.22 -15.06
N ASP A 228 -11.11 -3.59 -16.14
CA ASP A 228 -11.10 -4.19 -17.47
C ASP A 228 -9.99 -5.24 -17.67
N GLY A 229 -9.09 -5.41 -16.70
CA GLY A 229 -7.94 -6.32 -16.80
C GLY A 229 -6.94 -5.92 -17.90
N THR A 230 -7.02 -4.68 -18.38
CA THR A 230 -6.21 -4.13 -19.48
C THR A 230 -4.96 -3.40 -18.99
N LEU A 231 -4.31 -3.92 -17.94
CA LEU A 231 -2.98 -3.44 -17.52
C LEU A 231 -1.93 -3.77 -18.60
N LYS A 232 -1.95 -3.04 -19.70
CA LYS A 232 -0.80 -2.81 -20.57
C LYS A 232 -0.18 -1.49 -20.11
N ASP A 233 0.83 -1.57 -19.24
CA ASP A 233 1.79 -0.50 -18.98
C ASP A 233 1.22 0.94 -18.84
N ILE A 234 0.08 1.11 -18.16
CA ILE A 234 -0.33 2.45 -17.71
C ILE A 234 0.41 2.73 -16.40
N GLU A 235 1.69 3.01 -16.56
CA GLU A 235 2.56 3.90 -15.78
C GLU A 235 3.97 3.71 -16.33
N LYS A 236 4.22 4.25 -17.51
CA LYS A 236 5.55 4.80 -17.79
C LYS A 236 5.43 6.31 -17.56
N PRO A 237 5.81 6.81 -16.37
CA PRO A 237 6.01 8.25 -16.19
C PRO A 237 7.00 8.74 -17.26
N PRO A 238 6.97 10.05 -17.60
CA PRO A 238 7.79 10.59 -18.67
C PRO A 238 9.24 10.20 -18.46
N ILE A 239 9.86 9.71 -19.53
CA ILE A 239 11.25 9.28 -19.60
C ILE A 239 12.13 10.47 -19.22
N SER A 240 12.48 10.57 -17.94
CA SER A 240 13.59 11.38 -17.44
C SER A 240 14.61 10.47 -16.77
N GLY A 241 15.25 9.63 -17.60
CA GLY A 241 16.66 9.25 -17.51
C GLY A 241 17.22 8.47 -16.30
N ARG A 242 16.55 8.35 -15.15
CA ARG A 242 17.05 7.61 -13.99
C ARG A 242 15.92 6.86 -13.27
N GLU A 243 16.21 5.64 -12.83
CA GLU A 243 15.28 4.81 -12.04
C GLU A 243 14.98 5.49 -10.69
N PRO A 244 13.78 5.29 -10.09
CA PRO A 244 13.46 5.83 -8.77
C PRO A 244 14.51 5.45 -7.73
N LEU A 245 14.84 6.39 -6.84
CA LEU A 245 15.87 6.21 -5.82
C LEU A 245 15.32 6.55 -4.43
N ASP A 246 15.28 5.56 -3.55
CA ASP A 246 14.85 5.77 -2.18
C ASP A 246 16.04 6.10 -1.26
N VAL A 247 16.00 7.27 -0.61
CA VAL A 247 17.07 7.70 0.31
C VAL A 247 16.53 7.86 1.72
N VAL A 248 17.20 7.23 2.68
CA VAL A 248 16.94 7.42 4.11
C VAL A 248 18.14 8.10 4.78
N ILE A 249 17.91 9.26 5.40
CA ILE A 249 18.90 9.98 6.20
C ILE A 249 18.81 9.51 7.66
N VAL A 250 19.87 8.89 8.18
CA VAL A 250 19.95 8.46 9.58
C VAL A 250 20.74 9.48 10.38
N TYR A 251 20.10 10.03 11.42
CA TYR A 251 20.67 10.99 12.35
C TYR A 251 21.24 10.25 13.56
N ALA A 252 22.57 10.17 13.65
CA ALA A 252 23.30 9.49 14.73
C ALA A 252 24.06 10.49 15.62
N PHE A 253 23.29 11.38 16.24
CA PHE A 253 23.78 12.45 17.11
C PHE A 253 23.40 12.17 18.57
N ASP A 254 24.39 12.18 19.47
CA ASP A 254 24.14 12.21 20.91
C ASP A 254 23.79 13.65 21.32
N SER A 255 22.50 13.93 21.41
CA SER A 255 21.96 15.26 21.73
C SER A 255 22.07 15.64 23.22
N THR A 256 22.95 15.01 23.99
CA THR A 256 23.27 15.44 25.37
C THR A 256 23.97 16.81 25.42
N GLN A 257 24.57 17.26 24.32
CA GLN A 257 24.97 18.66 24.09
C GLN A 257 24.48 19.11 22.71
N SER A 258 24.00 20.35 22.60
CA SER A 258 23.61 20.92 21.31
C SER A 258 24.83 21.01 20.38
N THR A 259 24.99 20.08 19.45
CA THR A 259 26.10 20.08 18.50
C THR A 259 25.72 20.82 17.20
N PRO A 260 26.60 21.64 16.61
CA PRO A 260 26.38 22.25 15.30
C PRO A 260 26.08 21.23 14.19
N ALA A 261 26.52 19.97 14.38
CA ALA A 261 26.35 18.88 13.43
C ALA A 261 24.89 18.59 13.07
N TRP A 262 23.98 18.67 14.04
CA TRP A 262 22.55 18.49 13.79
C TRP A 262 22.03 19.55 12.81
N HIS A 263 22.41 20.82 13.03
CA HIS A 263 22.00 21.93 12.17
C HIS A 263 22.57 21.80 10.75
N THR A 264 23.80 21.30 10.61
CA THR A 264 24.44 21.05 9.31
C THR A 264 23.69 19.99 8.50
N VAL A 265 23.24 18.91 9.13
CA VAL A 265 22.48 17.87 8.40
C VAL A 265 21.06 18.33 8.12
N ASP A 266 20.38 18.89 9.11
CA ASP A 266 18.96 19.25 9.01
C ASP A 266 18.70 20.45 8.07
N ASN A 267 19.55 21.47 8.12
CA ASN A 267 19.43 22.67 7.29
C ASN A 267 20.28 22.66 6.03
N GLY A 268 21.13 21.64 5.86
CA GLY A 268 22.10 21.55 4.78
C GLY A 268 21.93 20.28 3.96
N VAL A 269 22.39 19.16 4.52
CA VAL A 269 22.38 17.89 3.81
C VAL A 269 20.97 17.48 3.38
N PHE A 270 19.99 17.61 4.27
CA PHE A 270 18.62 17.19 4.03
C PHE A 270 18.05 17.83 2.77
N TRP A 271 18.07 19.15 2.70
CA TRP A 271 17.53 19.89 1.55
C TRP A 271 18.34 19.66 0.28
N LEU A 272 19.65 19.42 0.39
CA LEU A 272 20.50 19.15 -0.77
C LEU A 272 20.17 17.79 -1.38
N VAL A 273 19.93 16.79 -0.52
CA VAL A 273 19.47 15.46 -0.95
C VAL A 273 18.07 15.56 -1.55
N GLN A 274 17.16 16.30 -0.92
CA GLN A 274 15.81 16.52 -1.46
C GLN A 274 15.85 17.14 -2.85
N GLU A 275 16.61 18.23 -3.04
CA GLU A 275 16.80 18.89 -4.33
C GLU A 275 17.30 17.90 -5.38
N LYS A 276 18.33 17.10 -5.06
CA LYS A 276 18.88 16.11 -5.98
C LYS A 276 17.87 15.03 -6.35
N LEU A 277 17.04 14.59 -5.40
CA LEU A 277 16.02 13.57 -5.64
C LEU A 277 14.86 14.06 -6.50
N THR A 278 14.64 15.37 -6.64
CA THR A 278 13.64 15.89 -7.61
C THR A 278 13.95 15.49 -9.06
N HIS A 279 15.20 15.10 -9.36
CA HIS A 279 15.62 14.62 -10.67
C HIS A 279 15.36 13.12 -10.89
N PHE A 280 14.90 12.40 -9.88
CA PHE A 280 14.59 10.97 -9.94
C PHE A 280 13.08 10.80 -9.71
N ALA A 281 12.34 10.47 -10.76
CA ALA A 281 10.88 10.31 -10.68
C ALA A 281 10.50 9.29 -9.59
N ASP A 282 9.41 9.57 -8.87
CA ASP A 282 8.82 8.70 -7.84
C ASP A 282 9.73 8.37 -6.64
N SER A 283 10.79 9.15 -6.44
CA SER A 283 11.78 8.92 -5.39
C SER A 283 11.33 9.19 -3.97
N CYS A 284 11.72 8.25 -3.11
CA CYS A 284 11.83 8.28 -1.66
C CYS A 284 12.73 9.33 -1.04
N MET A 285 12.24 10.21 -0.16
CA MET A 285 13.12 10.72 0.90
C MET A 285 12.52 10.44 2.26
N GLY A 286 13.32 9.84 3.13
CA GLY A 286 12.97 9.60 4.51
C GLY A 286 14.10 9.93 5.47
N TYR A 287 13.79 9.88 6.75
CA TYR A 287 14.75 10.07 7.82
C TYR A 287 14.45 9.21 9.03
N ILE A 288 15.47 8.98 9.83
CA ILE A 288 15.38 8.34 11.13
C ILE A 288 16.13 9.17 12.16
N TYR A 289 15.43 9.47 13.25
CA TYR A 289 15.98 10.09 14.44
C TYR A 289 15.84 9.11 15.62
N VAL A 290 16.94 8.62 16.15
CA VAL A 290 16.92 7.75 17.34
C VAL A 290 16.70 8.62 18.58
N MET A 291 15.88 8.18 19.54
CA MET A 291 15.51 8.95 20.73
C MET A 291 16.16 8.43 22.03
N SER A 292 15.98 9.15 23.14
CA SER A 292 16.52 8.80 24.47
C SER A 292 15.99 7.51 25.04
N THR A 293 14.78 7.15 24.67
CA THR A 293 14.18 5.92 25.20
C THR A 293 14.72 4.74 24.39
N PRO A 294 15.22 3.68 25.05
CA PRO A 294 15.75 2.51 24.35
C PRO A 294 14.75 1.93 23.36
N ASN A 295 15.25 1.64 22.16
CA ASN A 295 14.47 1.10 21.03
C ASN A 295 13.37 2.05 20.52
N THR A 296 13.43 3.35 20.83
CA THR A 296 12.52 4.31 20.23
C THR A 296 13.26 5.21 19.25
N PHE A 297 12.62 5.45 18.13
CA PHE A 297 13.06 6.38 17.12
C PHE A 297 11.80 7.06 16.58
N THR A 298 12.00 8.15 15.88
CA THR A 298 10.97 8.70 15.01
C THR A 298 11.50 8.70 13.60
N SER A 299 10.62 8.35 12.68
CA SER A 299 10.96 8.22 11.28
C SER A 299 9.84 8.81 10.45
N ASP A 300 10.19 9.44 9.34
CA ASP A 300 9.22 9.74 8.29
C ASP A 300 9.79 9.43 6.91
N MET A 301 8.96 9.16 5.91
CA MET A 301 9.38 8.95 4.51
C MET A 301 8.26 9.30 3.55
N LYS A 302 8.52 10.14 2.57
CA LYS A 302 7.50 10.53 1.60
C LYS A 302 8.08 10.78 0.23
N VAL A 303 7.19 10.81 -0.76
CA VAL A 303 7.55 11.13 -2.15
C VAL A 303 8.11 12.54 -2.18
N VAL A 304 9.27 12.68 -2.82
CA VAL A 304 9.91 13.97 -2.99
C VAL A 304 9.02 14.83 -3.88
N ASP A 305 8.55 15.94 -3.32
CA ASP A 305 7.77 16.94 -4.04
C ASP A 305 8.62 18.21 -4.25
N LEU A 306 8.58 18.75 -5.46
CA LEU A 306 9.20 20.03 -5.80
C LEU A 306 8.55 21.21 -5.06
N ALA A 307 7.29 21.07 -4.65
CA ALA A 307 6.55 22.10 -3.92
C ALA A 307 6.88 22.13 -2.41
N ASP A 308 7.60 21.12 -1.91
CA ASP A 308 7.95 21.03 -0.51
C ASP A 308 8.87 22.17 -0.06
N LYS A 309 8.47 22.82 1.04
CA LYS A 309 9.26 23.87 1.70
C LYS A 309 9.58 23.45 3.13
N LYS A 310 10.62 24.09 3.66
CA LYS A 310 11.15 23.86 5.01
C LYS A 310 10.12 23.86 6.13
N ASP A 311 9.08 24.67 5.98
CA ASP A 311 8.06 24.84 7.02
C ASP A 311 6.80 23.99 6.81
N THR A 312 6.67 23.27 5.68
CA THR A 312 5.41 22.59 5.29
C THR A 312 5.58 21.10 4.94
N SER A 313 6.81 20.63 4.72
CA SER A 313 7.06 19.31 4.13
C SER A 313 7.03 18.14 5.13
N TYR A 314 7.67 18.28 6.30
CA TYR A 314 7.71 17.24 7.32
C TYR A 314 7.18 17.79 8.64
N ASN A 315 6.20 17.10 9.24
CA ASN A 315 5.58 17.53 10.50
C ASN A 315 6.62 17.55 11.63
N GLY A 316 7.11 18.74 11.98
CA GLY A 316 7.80 19.04 13.23
C GLY A 316 9.31 18.83 13.25
N PHE A 317 10.08 19.83 12.86
CA PHE A 317 11.52 19.88 13.20
C PHE A 317 11.77 20.04 14.71
N ALA A 318 10.75 20.43 15.49
CA ALA A 318 10.88 20.71 16.93
C ALA A 318 11.09 19.46 17.80
N TRP A 319 10.52 18.30 17.44
CA TRP A 319 10.66 17.06 18.23
C TRP A 319 11.98 16.32 17.97
N ARG A 320 12.70 16.66 16.88
CA ARG A 320 14.04 16.15 16.51
C ARG A 320 15.18 16.66 17.40
N ARG A 321 14.85 17.37 18.48
CA ARG A 321 15.79 17.99 19.44
C ARG A 321 15.87 17.27 20.79
N MET A 322 15.11 16.18 20.97
CA MET A 322 15.14 15.42 22.22
C MET A 322 16.45 14.64 22.35
N THR A 323 17.02 14.62 23.56
CA THR A 323 18.24 13.87 23.89
C THR A 323 18.12 12.43 23.40
N CYS A 324 19.15 11.88 22.75
CA CYS A 324 19.21 10.47 22.35
C CYS A 324 20.18 9.72 23.25
N THR A 325 19.79 8.55 23.73
CA THR A 325 20.60 7.79 24.69
C THR A 325 20.61 6.29 24.49
N LYS A 326 19.83 5.66 23.59
CA LYS A 326 19.90 4.18 23.46
C LYS A 326 19.55 3.60 22.08
N LYS A 327 20.47 2.77 21.55
CA LYS A 327 20.37 1.73 20.49
C LYS A 327 20.16 2.20 19.03
N MET A 328 21.23 2.68 18.42
CA MET A 328 21.34 2.98 16.98
C MET A 328 21.06 1.78 16.07
N ALA A 329 21.33 0.55 16.54
CA ALA A 329 21.06 -0.68 15.78
C ALA A 329 19.59 -0.81 15.36
N SER A 330 18.62 -0.40 16.19
CA SER A 330 17.20 -0.42 15.82
C SER A 330 16.85 0.62 14.75
N GLY A 331 17.51 1.79 14.78
CA GLY A 331 17.33 2.81 13.74
C GLY A 331 17.83 2.32 12.38
N LEU A 332 18.99 1.66 12.34
CA LEU A 332 19.53 1.06 11.11
C LEU A 332 18.62 -0.06 10.55
N VAL A 333 18.07 -0.91 11.42
CA VAL A 333 17.10 -1.94 11.02
C VAL A 333 15.86 -1.31 10.40
N GLU A 334 15.36 -0.22 10.98
CA GLU A 334 14.23 0.49 10.41
C GLU A 334 14.58 1.21 9.10
N ALA A 335 15.77 1.80 8.96
CA ALA A 335 16.20 2.44 7.71
C ALA A 335 16.18 1.45 6.54
N ASN A 336 16.70 0.25 6.78
CA ASN A 336 16.63 -0.87 5.84
C ASN A 336 15.19 -1.20 5.46
N LYS A 337 14.28 -1.28 6.44
CA LYS A 337 12.86 -1.53 6.16
C LYS A 337 12.29 -0.40 5.32
N MET A 338 12.49 0.86 5.69
CA MET A 338 11.95 2.01 4.96
C MET A 338 12.34 1.97 3.48
N VAL A 339 13.59 1.68 3.16
CA VAL A 339 14.06 1.52 1.77
C VAL A 339 13.49 0.26 1.11
N THR A 340 13.53 -0.90 1.79
CA THR A 340 13.08 -2.17 1.19
C THR A 340 11.56 -2.32 1.08
N ASN A 341 10.79 -1.54 1.86
CA ASN A 341 9.34 -1.66 1.96
C ASN A 341 8.58 -1.06 0.75
N ARG A 342 9.28 -0.34 -0.14
CA ARG A 342 8.68 0.43 -1.25
C ARG A 342 8.75 -0.29 -2.60
N GLY A 343 9.42 -1.43 -2.69
CA GLY A 343 9.49 -2.25 -3.91
C GLY A 343 10.52 -1.80 -4.95
N TYR A 344 11.18 -0.66 -4.77
CA TYR A 344 12.30 -0.23 -5.63
C TYR A 344 13.58 -0.98 -5.25
N ARG A 345 14.33 -1.45 -6.25
CA ARG A 345 15.63 -2.12 -6.04
C ARG A 345 16.76 -1.15 -5.71
N ASN A 346 16.54 0.15 -5.91
CA ASN A 346 17.54 1.19 -5.75
C ASN A 346 17.21 2.04 -4.53
N GLY A 347 18.02 1.90 -3.50
CA GLY A 347 17.97 2.82 -2.38
C GLY A 347 19.28 2.88 -1.63
N VAL A 348 19.40 3.93 -0.81
CA VAL A 348 20.63 4.33 -0.13
C VAL A 348 20.29 4.78 1.28
N ILE A 349 21.14 4.40 2.22
CA ILE A 349 21.14 4.98 3.56
C ILE A 349 22.30 5.96 3.65
N LEU A 350 22.00 7.23 3.94
CA LEU A 350 22.99 8.23 4.27
C LEU A 350 23.03 8.39 5.79
N PHE A 351 24.12 7.96 6.41
CA PHE A 351 24.25 7.90 7.86
C PHE A 351 25.19 9.00 8.35
N PHE A 352 24.68 9.92 9.17
CA PHE A 352 25.46 11.04 9.67
C PHE A 352 25.65 10.94 11.18
N SER A 353 26.91 10.98 11.62
CA SER A 353 27.27 11.08 13.03
C SER A 353 28.07 12.34 13.29
N ASP A 354 27.92 12.91 14.49
CA ASP A 354 28.79 13.97 14.97
C ASP A 354 30.19 13.46 15.34
N GLY A 355 30.38 12.14 15.41
CA GLY A 355 31.65 11.49 15.68
C GLY A 355 32.28 11.91 17.00
N LEU A 356 31.45 12.34 17.96
CA LEU A 356 31.88 12.61 19.33
C LEU A 356 31.80 11.32 20.16
N ILE A 357 32.48 11.30 21.30
CA ILE A 357 32.37 10.18 22.25
C ILE A 357 30.97 10.21 22.84
N ASN A 358 30.12 9.28 22.39
CA ASN A 358 28.78 9.11 22.92
C ASN A 358 28.83 8.40 24.27
N LYS A 359 27.93 8.75 25.18
CA LYS A 359 27.82 8.05 26.48
C LYS A 359 26.96 6.79 26.33
N GLY A 360 27.37 5.70 26.96
CA GLY A 360 26.56 4.47 27.07
C GLY A 360 26.62 3.55 25.84
N ASP A 361 25.57 2.76 25.65
CA ASP A 361 25.42 1.68 24.66
C ASP A 361 24.85 2.16 23.32
N PHE A 362 25.06 3.45 22.97
CA PHE A 362 24.39 4.09 21.84
C PHE A 362 24.62 3.36 20.51
N PHE A 363 25.85 2.92 20.26
CA PHE A 363 26.21 2.20 19.04
C PHE A 363 26.32 0.67 19.22
N ASP A 364 26.00 0.14 20.40
CA ASP A 364 26.11 -1.29 20.65
C ASP A 364 25.26 -2.09 19.66
N GLY A 365 25.89 -3.09 19.03
CA GLY A 365 25.26 -3.97 18.05
C GLY A 365 25.18 -3.39 16.64
N THR A 366 25.63 -2.15 16.40
CA THR A 366 25.73 -1.59 15.03
C THR A 366 26.83 -2.24 14.21
N GLU A 367 27.89 -2.73 14.85
CA GLU A 367 29.00 -3.46 14.22
C GLU A 367 28.61 -4.82 13.64
N LYS A 368 27.46 -5.36 14.05
CA LYS A 368 26.89 -6.63 13.55
C LYS A 368 25.73 -6.42 12.58
N PHE A 369 25.31 -5.17 12.38
CA PHE A 369 24.24 -4.86 11.44
C PHE A 369 24.71 -5.10 10.01
N ILE A 370 23.95 -5.89 9.26
CA ILE A 370 24.17 -6.12 7.83
C ILE A 370 23.07 -5.41 7.05
N SER A 371 23.46 -4.47 6.20
CA SER A 371 22.54 -3.74 5.37
C SER A 371 22.18 -4.49 4.10
N LYS A 372 20.95 -4.33 3.62
CA LYS A 372 20.53 -4.84 2.30
C LYS A 372 20.77 -3.83 1.18
N VAL A 373 21.06 -2.58 1.53
CA VAL A 373 21.29 -1.47 0.61
C VAL A 373 22.59 -0.73 0.97
N PRO A 374 23.23 -0.03 0.04
CA PRO A 374 24.41 0.79 0.34
C PRO A 374 24.18 1.71 1.53
N VAL A 375 25.10 1.67 2.50
CA VAL A 375 25.16 2.61 3.61
C VAL A 375 26.40 3.48 3.44
N HIS A 376 26.18 4.77 3.19
CA HIS A 376 27.24 5.76 3.11
C HIS A 376 27.30 6.52 4.44
N THR A 377 28.40 6.34 5.16
CA THR A 377 28.58 6.93 6.49
C THR A 377 29.42 8.19 6.40
N PHE A 378 29.05 9.21 7.19
CA PHE A 378 29.65 10.53 7.20
C PHE A 378 29.89 11.00 8.62
N THR A 379 30.97 11.74 8.76
CA THR A 379 31.35 12.41 9.99
C THR A 379 31.15 13.92 9.85
N VAL A 380 30.38 14.51 10.76
CA VAL A 380 30.03 15.94 10.73
C VAL A 380 30.84 16.75 11.75
N GLY A 381 31.30 16.12 12.84
CA GLY A 381 32.00 16.78 13.95
C GLY A 381 33.44 16.30 14.17
N GLY A 382 33.61 15.41 15.14
CA GLY A 382 34.88 14.75 15.54
C GLY A 382 35.02 13.35 14.96
N ASP A 383 36.10 12.63 15.25
CA ASP A 383 36.45 11.34 14.62
C ASP A 383 36.39 10.13 15.55
N ALA A 384 35.90 10.31 16.78
CA ALA A 384 35.97 9.33 17.85
C ALA A 384 35.24 8.00 17.54
N TYR A 385 34.24 8.03 16.66
CA TYR A 385 33.46 6.85 16.27
C TYR A 385 33.72 6.38 14.83
N ASN A 386 34.74 6.89 14.15
CA ASN A 386 35.00 6.56 12.74
C ASN A 386 35.15 5.06 12.48
N GLN A 387 35.72 4.30 13.42
CA GLN A 387 35.84 2.84 13.29
C GLN A 387 34.47 2.14 13.18
N GLY A 388 33.49 2.57 13.98
CA GLY A 388 32.14 2.01 13.91
C GLY A 388 31.38 2.45 12.66
N LEU A 389 31.56 3.70 12.22
CA LEU A 389 31.02 4.18 10.94
C LEU A 389 31.60 3.41 9.74
N GLN A 390 32.89 3.08 9.82
CA GLN A 390 33.54 2.24 8.81
C GLN A 390 32.97 0.81 8.82
N ALA A 391 32.78 0.21 10.01
CA ALA A 391 32.16 -1.11 10.12
C ALA A 391 30.74 -1.14 9.54
N ILE A 392 29.91 -0.14 9.84
CA ILE A 392 28.54 -0.03 9.31
C ILE A 392 28.55 0.05 7.77
N ALA A 393 29.43 0.88 7.18
CA ALA A 393 29.55 0.98 5.74
C ALA A 393 30.05 -0.33 5.10
N LEU A 394 31.06 -0.97 5.69
CA LEU A 394 31.61 -2.25 5.23
C LEU A 394 30.58 -3.39 5.27
N ASN A 395 29.67 -3.36 6.24
CA ASN A 395 28.58 -4.33 6.35
C ASN A 395 27.39 -4.01 5.43
N SER A 396 27.62 -3.29 4.33
CA SER A 396 26.59 -2.95 3.35
C SER A 396 27.10 -3.10 1.91
N PRO A 397 26.25 -3.51 0.95
CA PRO A 397 26.66 -3.65 -0.44
C PRO A 397 27.00 -2.28 -1.03
N GLY A 398 28.25 -2.06 -1.45
CA GLY A 398 28.67 -0.79 -2.05
C GLY A 398 28.71 0.40 -1.08
N GLY A 399 28.63 0.15 0.23
CA GLY A 399 28.75 1.20 1.23
C GLY A 399 30.11 1.87 1.22
N THR A 400 30.13 3.13 1.65
CA THR A 400 31.37 3.92 1.74
C THR A 400 31.43 4.65 3.06
N PHE A 401 32.60 4.60 3.70
CA PHE A 401 32.93 5.52 4.77
C PHE A 401 33.56 6.76 4.15
N ASN A 402 32.99 7.93 4.43
CA ASN A 402 33.43 9.20 3.88
C ASN A 402 34.22 9.96 4.95
N PRO A 403 35.56 9.90 4.93
CA PRO A 403 36.41 10.55 5.94
C PRO A 403 36.45 12.07 5.78
N ILE A 404 35.97 12.59 4.64
CA ILE A 404 35.86 14.02 4.39
C ILE A 404 34.75 14.56 5.28
N LYS A 405 35.12 15.48 6.17
CA LYS A 405 34.19 16.14 7.09
C LYS A 405 33.11 16.85 6.29
N VAL A 406 31.84 16.64 6.68
CA VAL A 406 30.72 17.37 6.09
C VAL A 406 30.93 18.86 6.34
N PRO A 407 30.93 19.71 5.30
CA PRO A 407 31.16 21.14 5.45
C PRO A 407 30.01 21.79 6.23
N GLU A 408 30.29 22.88 6.94
CA GLU A 408 29.29 23.60 7.76
C GLU A 408 28.07 24.07 6.95
N ASN A 409 28.30 24.42 5.67
CA ASN A 409 27.28 24.80 4.70
C ASN A 409 27.27 23.84 3.49
N PRO A 410 26.64 22.65 3.59
CA PRO A 410 26.64 21.62 2.55
C PRO A 410 26.16 22.09 1.18
N HIS A 411 25.12 22.92 1.13
CA HIS A 411 24.58 23.47 -0.12
C HIS A 411 25.53 24.35 -0.91
N LEU A 412 26.47 24.99 -0.23
CA LEU A 412 27.45 25.89 -0.86
C LEU A 412 28.74 25.16 -1.23
N SER A 413 28.86 23.88 -0.86
CA SER A 413 30.04 23.07 -1.12
C SER A 413 29.87 22.27 -2.41
N GLU A 414 30.45 22.77 -3.49
CA GLU A 414 30.52 22.04 -4.76
C GLU A 414 31.18 20.64 -4.62
N PRO A 415 32.28 20.46 -3.85
CA PRO A 415 32.86 19.13 -3.63
C PRO A 415 31.90 18.14 -2.96
N PHE A 416 31.19 18.58 -1.92
CA PHE A 416 30.23 17.73 -1.21
C PHE A 416 28.99 17.44 -2.07
N SER A 417 28.52 18.42 -2.84
CA SER A 417 27.43 18.24 -3.80
C SER A 417 27.77 17.17 -4.85
N LYS A 418 28.97 17.23 -5.45
CA LYS A 418 29.46 16.22 -6.41
C LYS A 418 29.62 14.84 -5.77
N GLN A 419 30.07 14.78 -4.52
CA GLN A 419 30.16 13.54 -3.76
C GLN A 419 28.78 12.91 -3.60
N LEU A 420 27.76 13.67 -3.18
CA LEU A 420 26.38 13.19 -3.11
C LEU A 420 25.86 12.74 -4.48
N ASP A 421 26.15 13.47 -5.57
CA ASP A 421 25.76 13.03 -6.93
C ASP A 421 26.35 11.67 -7.29
N SER A 422 27.60 11.41 -6.92
CA SER A 422 28.25 10.12 -7.14
C SER A 422 27.62 9.00 -6.33
N LEU A 423 27.27 9.26 -5.07
CA LEU A 423 26.69 8.25 -4.17
C LEU A 423 25.25 7.93 -4.57
N LEU A 424 24.47 8.95 -4.93
CA LEU A 424 23.08 8.80 -5.38
C LEU A 424 23.00 8.25 -6.82
N GLY A 425 23.99 8.52 -7.67
CA GLY A 425 24.04 8.00 -9.04
C GLY A 425 24.65 6.61 -9.18
N GLY A 426 25.35 6.11 -8.15
CA GLY A 426 26.12 4.87 -8.18
C GLY A 426 25.32 3.60 -7.86
N THR A 427 24.03 3.69 -7.52
CA THR A 427 23.24 2.54 -7.08
C THR A 427 22.73 1.68 -8.23
N MET A 428 23.55 0.66 -8.53
CA MET A 428 23.32 -0.62 -9.22
C MET A 428 22.86 -0.62 -10.69
N LYS A 429 23.85 -0.53 -11.59
CA LYS A 429 23.96 -1.54 -12.66
C LYS A 429 24.59 -2.79 -12.05
N ASN A 430 23.80 -3.85 -11.82
CA ASN A 430 24.27 -5.24 -11.74
C ASN A 430 23.15 -6.18 -12.14
#